data_AF-A0A434CSN8-F1
#
_entry.id   AF-A0A434CSN8-F1
#
_cell.length_a   1.000
_cell.length_b   1.000
_cell.length_c   1.000
_cell.angle_alpha   90.00
_cell.angle_beta   90.00
_cell.angle_gamma   90.00
#
_symmetry.space_group_name_H-M   'P 1'
#
loop_
_entity.id
_entity.type
_entity.pdbx_description
1 polymer ?
#
loop_
_entity_poly.entity_id
_entity_poly.type
_entity_poly.pdbx_seq_one_letter_code
_entity_poly.pdbx_strand_id
1 'polypeptide(L)'
;TRLDELQQGDTIRSLRLDGGHSSAVDSVRIGIQPQAIHLNPAGDLIAAITVDAEHELTFVPVREGRFGPVSSFGLDLEPSTGFIPLKATWVQWHPSGRYIGVNLVDRGQVAFYEVLRGKDGAVSAIRPWGNRVQTNKFPFIGRFSPDGRYYITSDVQWGIDATGFYGVQEGILTTVRLADVGATGDAARHTVPHIALGGWGAETIAFSPDGRFLVTSNLRGTGKPDGSRDWTEHVSLSLYQLDTETGRLSPHGEWPLEGVLPQGLAFDRTGQKLFVGVNRYRNDEAPLGGAVEIWQITTEGRPALAPTSDRIRLPAGVHTIIAR
;
A
#
# COMPACT_ATOMS: atom_id res chain seq x y z
N THR A 1 0.67 -22.40 14.34
CA THR A 1 1.77 -21.56 14.82
C THR A 1 1.19 -20.29 15.37
N ARG A 2 1.54 -19.96 16.61
CA ARG A 2 1.15 -18.67 17.22
C ARG A 2 2.05 -17.57 16.67
N LEU A 3 1.59 -16.31 16.70
CA LEU A 3 2.33 -15.18 16.13
C LEU A 3 3.68 -14.97 16.83
N ASP A 4 3.75 -15.25 18.12
CA ASP A 4 4.96 -15.19 18.97
C ASP A 4 5.95 -16.34 18.74
N GLU A 5 5.54 -17.39 18.02
CA GLU A 5 6.40 -18.51 17.62
C GLU A 5 7.05 -18.28 16.25
N LEU A 6 6.65 -17.22 15.53
CA LEU A 6 7.22 -16.88 14.23
C LEU A 6 8.46 -15.99 14.40
N GLN A 7 9.56 -16.39 13.77
CA GLN A 7 10.75 -15.55 13.69
C GLN A 7 10.37 -14.24 12.98
N GLN A 8 10.73 -13.10 13.59
CA GLN A 8 10.54 -11.80 12.97
C GLN A 8 11.27 -11.74 11.63
N GLY A 9 10.58 -11.27 10.59
CA GLY A 9 11.18 -11.05 9.28
C GLY A 9 12.21 -9.92 9.35
N ASP A 10 13.31 -10.10 8.62
CA ASP A 10 14.38 -9.09 8.50
C ASP A 10 15.06 -9.07 7.12
N THR A 11 14.58 -9.89 6.18
CA THR A 11 15.32 -10.26 4.97
C THR A 11 14.45 -10.09 3.72
N ILE A 12 15.01 -9.49 2.66
CA ILE A 12 14.48 -9.60 1.30
C ILE A 12 15.17 -10.78 0.62
N ARG A 13 14.39 -11.58 -0.13
CA ARG A 13 14.89 -12.70 -0.93
C ARG A 13 14.50 -12.50 -2.39
N SER A 14 15.43 -12.77 -3.28
CA SER A 14 15.20 -12.85 -4.72
C SER A 14 15.12 -14.31 -5.12
N LEU A 15 14.08 -14.67 -5.86
CA LEU A 15 13.83 -16.05 -6.30
C LEU A 15 13.77 -16.08 -7.83
N ARG A 16 14.44 -17.06 -8.45
CA ARG A 16 14.26 -17.40 -9.86
C ARG A 16 13.17 -18.45 -9.96
N LEU A 17 12.24 -18.26 -10.89
CA LEU A 17 11.14 -19.18 -11.16
C LEU A 17 11.35 -19.82 -12.54
N ASP A 18 11.61 -21.13 -12.56
CA ASP A 18 11.84 -21.90 -13.77
C ASP A 18 10.90 -23.11 -13.79
N GLY A 19 9.89 -23.09 -14.67
CA GLY A 19 9.02 -24.25 -14.93
C GLY A 19 8.37 -24.86 -13.67
N GLY A 20 7.90 -24.03 -12.74
CA GLY A 20 7.25 -24.47 -11.50
C GLY A 20 8.20 -24.71 -10.31
N HIS A 21 9.51 -24.56 -10.50
CA HIS A 21 10.49 -24.61 -9.42
C HIS A 21 10.98 -23.20 -9.07
N SER A 22 11.14 -22.92 -7.79
CA SER A 22 11.75 -21.68 -7.30
C SER A 22 13.12 -21.96 -6.67
N SER A 23 14.13 -21.18 -7.03
CA SER A 23 15.44 -21.21 -6.37
C SER A 23 15.83 -19.83 -5.87
N ALA A 24 16.46 -19.75 -4.69
CA ALA A 24 16.96 -18.48 -4.18
C ALA A 24 18.18 -18.03 -5.00
N VAL A 25 18.09 -16.82 -5.57
CA VAL A 25 19.18 -16.17 -6.30
C VAL A 25 20.08 -15.40 -5.35
N ASP A 26 19.45 -14.70 -4.41
CA ASP A 26 20.14 -13.84 -3.45
C ASP A 26 19.25 -13.52 -2.23
N SER A 27 19.85 -13.06 -1.14
CA SER A 27 19.16 -12.59 0.05
C SER A 27 19.95 -11.51 0.76
N VAL A 28 19.25 -10.51 1.31
CA VAL A 28 19.87 -9.40 2.02
C VAL A 28 19.03 -8.99 3.22
N ARG A 29 19.69 -8.68 4.34
CA ARG A 29 19.04 -8.17 5.56
C ARG A 29 18.78 -6.68 5.43
N ILE A 30 17.59 -6.21 5.82
CA ILE A 30 17.13 -4.82 5.58
C ILE A 30 16.69 -4.07 6.84
N GLY A 31 16.73 -4.71 8.00
CA GLY A 31 16.25 -4.16 9.28
C GLY A 31 15.24 -5.12 9.91
N ILE A 32 14.67 -4.75 11.06
CA ILE A 32 13.73 -5.60 11.79
C ILE A 32 12.28 -5.30 11.41
N GLN A 33 11.46 -6.35 11.32
CA GLN A 33 10.02 -6.27 11.09
C GLN A 33 9.65 -5.32 9.93
N PRO A 34 10.12 -5.58 8.70
CA PRO A 34 9.80 -4.75 7.55
C PRO A 34 8.29 -4.70 7.32
N GLN A 35 7.77 -3.50 7.09
CA GLN A 35 6.33 -3.26 6.92
C GLN A 35 5.94 -3.17 5.44
N ALA A 36 6.79 -2.57 4.61
CA ALA A 36 6.56 -2.47 3.17
C ALA A 36 7.89 -2.42 2.40
N ILE A 37 7.85 -2.88 1.15
CA ILE A 37 8.92 -2.69 0.17
C ILE A 37 8.34 -2.16 -1.15
N HIS A 38 9.10 -1.36 -1.89
CA HIS A 38 8.72 -0.89 -3.22
C HIS A 38 9.94 -0.77 -4.13
N LEU A 39 9.84 -1.31 -5.35
CA LEU A 39 10.86 -1.12 -6.39
C LEU A 39 10.65 0.23 -7.07
N ASN A 40 11.73 0.96 -7.34
CA ASN A 40 11.65 2.22 -8.06
C ASN A 40 11.28 2.02 -9.53
N PRO A 41 10.85 3.09 -10.25
CA PRO A 41 10.45 3.00 -11.65
C PRO A 41 11.55 2.47 -12.59
N ALA A 42 12.83 2.77 -12.31
CA ALA A 42 13.95 2.26 -13.11
C ALA A 42 14.24 0.77 -12.89
N GLY A 43 13.64 0.16 -11.86
CA GLY A 43 13.80 -1.26 -11.57
C GLY A 43 15.14 -1.63 -10.92
N ASP A 44 15.90 -0.66 -10.43
CA ASP A 44 17.28 -0.81 -9.96
C ASP A 44 17.46 -0.60 -8.46
N LEU A 45 16.41 -0.17 -7.75
CA LEU A 45 16.48 0.17 -6.34
C LEU A 45 15.19 -0.16 -5.60
N ILE A 46 15.29 -0.97 -4.56
CA ILE A 46 14.21 -1.24 -3.62
C ILE A 46 14.30 -0.24 -2.46
N ALA A 47 13.18 0.35 -2.09
CA ALA A 47 13.02 1.02 -0.79
C ALA A 47 12.23 0.09 0.14
N ALA A 48 12.57 0.07 1.41
CA ALA A 48 11.89 -0.69 2.45
C ALA A 48 11.68 0.20 3.67
N ILE A 49 10.55 0.04 4.35
CA ILE A 49 10.30 0.66 5.64
C ILE A 49 10.26 -0.41 6.74
N THR A 50 10.96 -0.17 7.83
CA THR A 50 11.17 -1.10 8.95
C THR A 50 10.87 -0.40 10.27
N VAL A 51 10.87 -1.17 11.37
CA VAL A 51 10.70 -0.61 12.72
C VAL A 51 12.05 -0.36 13.42
N ASP A 52 13.16 -0.45 12.68
CA ASP A 52 14.50 -0.23 13.21
C ASP A 52 14.73 1.26 13.48
N ALA A 53 14.90 1.63 14.75
CA ALA A 53 15.05 3.03 15.13
C ALA A 53 16.33 3.63 14.53
N GLU A 54 16.22 4.86 14.03
CA GLU A 54 17.30 5.57 13.33
C GLU A 54 17.73 4.93 11.98
N HIS A 55 17.04 3.87 11.55
CA HIS A 55 17.28 3.14 10.31
C HIS A 55 15.96 2.70 9.66
N GLU A 56 14.88 3.45 9.88
CA GLU A 56 13.54 3.00 9.49
C GLU A 56 13.43 2.85 7.97
N LEU A 57 14.12 3.69 7.19
CA LEU A 57 14.05 3.69 5.73
C LEU A 57 15.33 3.11 5.12
N THR A 58 15.20 1.94 4.51
CA THR A 58 16.30 1.15 3.94
C THR A 58 16.22 1.11 2.41
N PHE A 59 17.36 1.20 1.74
CA PHE A 59 17.51 1.10 0.29
C PHE A 59 18.42 -0.04 -0.10
N VAL A 60 18.02 -0.80 -1.11
CA VAL A 60 18.73 -1.98 -1.62
C VAL A 60 18.86 -1.90 -3.13
N PRO A 61 20.07 -1.65 -3.68
CA PRO A 61 20.30 -1.75 -5.12
C PRO A 61 20.00 -3.16 -5.61
N VAL A 62 19.39 -3.28 -6.79
CA VAL A 62 19.08 -4.58 -7.40
C VAL A 62 19.49 -4.59 -8.86
N ARG A 63 20.18 -5.67 -9.25
CA ARG A 63 20.55 -5.93 -10.65
C ARG A 63 20.43 -7.41 -10.94
N GLU A 64 19.62 -7.77 -11.93
CA GLU A 64 19.44 -9.17 -12.37
C GLU A 64 19.07 -10.12 -11.22
N GLY A 65 18.29 -9.62 -10.26
CA GLY A 65 17.86 -10.38 -9.09
C GLY A 65 18.93 -10.53 -8.00
N ARG A 66 20.08 -9.85 -8.10
CA ARG A 66 21.11 -9.78 -7.04
C ARG A 66 21.04 -8.44 -6.31
N PHE A 67 21.37 -8.47 -5.02
CA PHE A 67 21.32 -7.30 -4.14
C PHE A 67 22.69 -6.67 -3.95
N GLY A 68 22.74 -5.34 -3.99
CA GLY A 68 23.93 -4.55 -3.69
C GLY A 68 24.05 -4.15 -2.21
N PRO A 69 25.02 -3.30 -1.87
CA PRO A 69 25.18 -2.76 -0.51
C PRO A 69 23.93 -2.02 -0.04
N VAL A 70 23.52 -2.31 1.20
CA VAL A 70 22.36 -1.70 1.85
C VAL A 70 22.72 -0.33 2.41
N SER A 71 21.80 0.63 2.30
CA SER A 71 21.90 1.93 2.97
C SER A 71 20.62 2.20 3.74
N SER A 72 20.73 2.54 5.02
CA SER A 72 19.57 2.84 5.88
C SER A 72 19.69 4.21 6.49
N PHE A 73 18.55 4.87 6.68
CA PHE A 73 18.46 6.22 7.19
C PHE A 73 17.31 6.32 8.19
N GLY A 74 17.54 7.10 9.24
CA GLY A 74 16.49 7.51 10.15
C GLY A 74 15.56 8.53 9.50
N LEU A 75 14.30 8.53 9.92
CA LEU A 75 13.32 9.52 9.44
C LEU A 75 13.41 10.88 10.15
N ASP A 76 14.31 11.04 11.13
CA ASP A 76 14.48 12.24 11.96
C ASP A 76 13.14 12.73 12.55
N LEU A 77 12.40 11.77 13.12
CA LEU A 77 11.13 12.02 13.76
C LEU A 77 11.34 12.10 15.26
N GLU A 78 10.62 13.02 15.90
CA GLU A 78 10.53 13.02 17.36
C GLU A 78 10.09 11.64 17.87
N PRO A 79 10.38 11.28 19.14
CA PRO A 79 9.88 10.06 19.72
C PRO A 79 8.36 9.95 19.56
N SER A 80 7.90 8.75 19.18
CA SER A 80 6.47 8.48 19.12
C SER A 80 5.88 8.60 20.52
N THR A 81 4.74 9.27 20.63
CA THR A 81 3.89 9.25 21.83
C THR A 81 2.77 8.22 21.70
N GLY A 82 2.75 7.47 20.59
CA GLY A 82 1.75 6.47 20.27
C GLY A 82 1.87 5.23 21.15
N PHE A 83 0.74 4.56 21.35
CA PHE A 83 0.65 3.35 22.18
C PHE A 83 1.34 2.12 21.54
N ILE A 84 1.51 2.12 20.22
CA ILE A 84 2.20 1.06 19.49
C ILE A 84 3.55 1.57 18.95
N PRO A 85 4.61 0.74 18.96
CA PRO A 85 5.93 1.13 18.48
C PRO A 85 6.03 1.19 16.94
N LEU A 86 4.90 1.27 16.23
CA LEU A 86 4.84 1.29 14.77
C LEU A 86 4.79 2.74 14.29
N LYS A 87 5.94 3.29 13.90
CA LYS A 87 6.02 4.66 13.37
C LYS A 87 5.46 4.75 11.95
N ALA A 88 5.83 3.81 11.09
CA ALA A 88 5.49 3.84 9.68
C ALA A 88 5.11 2.45 9.16
N THR A 89 4.16 2.39 8.23
CA THR A 89 3.65 1.13 7.65
C THR A 89 3.90 1.02 6.17
N TRP A 90 4.20 2.13 5.50
CA TRP A 90 4.17 2.18 4.04
C TRP A 90 5.30 3.01 3.48
N VAL A 91 5.88 2.53 2.37
CA VAL A 91 6.80 3.28 1.52
C VAL A 91 6.44 3.05 0.06
N GLN A 92 6.45 4.10 -0.74
CA GLN A 92 6.26 4.01 -2.18
C GLN A 92 7.16 4.99 -2.91
N TRP A 93 7.67 4.58 -4.06
CA TRP A 93 8.34 5.49 -4.99
C TRP A 93 7.34 6.35 -5.76
N HIS A 94 7.65 7.64 -5.84
CA HIS A 94 7.02 8.56 -6.77
C HIS A 94 7.36 8.16 -8.22
N PRO A 95 6.46 8.35 -9.21
CA PRO A 95 6.69 7.96 -10.61
C PRO A 95 7.96 8.54 -11.25
N SER A 96 8.43 9.70 -10.78
CA SER A 96 9.72 10.28 -11.22
C SER A 96 10.96 9.50 -10.78
N GLY A 97 10.83 8.57 -9.82
CA GLY A 97 11.95 7.83 -9.22
C GLY A 97 12.88 8.65 -8.34
N ARG A 98 12.57 9.93 -8.10
CA ARG A 98 13.38 10.86 -7.29
C ARG A 98 12.90 10.99 -5.85
N TYR A 99 11.60 10.78 -5.62
CA TYR A 99 10.96 10.95 -4.32
C TYR A 99 10.30 9.67 -3.85
N ILE A 100 10.08 9.58 -2.55
CA ILE A 100 9.27 8.54 -1.91
C ILE A 100 8.23 9.18 -0.99
N GLY A 101 7.10 8.51 -0.83
CA GLY A 101 6.10 8.81 0.20
C GLY A 101 6.17 7.76 1.30
N VAL A 102 6.08 8.21 2.56
CA VAL A 102 6.09 7.37 3.75
C VAL A 102 4.90 7.72 4.63
N ASN A 103 4.09 6.72 4.97
CA ASN A 103 2.97 6.94 5.90
C ASN A 103 3.44 6.77 7.33
N LEU A 104 3.13 7.77 8.18
CA LEU A 104 3.48 7.83 9.59
C LEU A 104 2.22 7.60 10.43
N VAL A 105 1.95 6.33 10.77
CA VAL A 105 0.65 5.89 11.31
C VAL A 105 0.37 6.41 12.71
N ASP A 106 1.40 6.50 13.53
CA ASP A 106 1.33 6.99 14.92
C ASP A 106 1.03 8.50 15.00
N ARG A 107 1.23 9.22 13.90
CA ARG A 107 1.08 10.67 13.79
C ARG A 107 -0.13 11.09 12.94
N GLY A 108 -0.75 10.15 12.23
CA GLY A 108 -1.78 10.48 11.24
C GLY A 108 -1.23 11.38 10.14
N GLN A 109 -0.02 11.09 9.66
CA GLN A 109 0.70 11.94 8.72
C GLN A 109 1.27 11.15 7.55
N VAL A 110 1.57 11.87 6.47
CA VAL A 110 2.45 11.40 5.40
C VAL A 110 3.63 12.34 5.30
N ALA A 111 4.82 11.77 5.11
CA ALA A 111 6.04 12.50 4.84
C ALA A 111 6.59 12.10 3.47
N PHE A 112 7.20 13.05 2.78
CA PHE A 112 7.84 12.81 1.49
C PHE A 112 9.32 13.13 1.59
N TYR A 113 10.13 12.32 0.92
CA TYR A 113 11.58 12.45 0.95
C TYR A 113 12.14 12.40 -0.45
N GLU A 114 13.12 13.25 -0.72
CA GLU A 114 13.98 13.12 -1.88
C GLU A 114 15.10 12.14 -1.58
N VAL A 115 15.36 11.24 -2.53
CA VAL A 115 16.43 10.26 -2.43
C VAL A 115 17.63 10.77 -3.23
N LEU A 116 18.73 11.02 -2.53
CA LEU A 116 19.98 11.49 -3.12
C LEU A 116 20.90 10.29 -3.37
N ARG A 117 21.36 10.15 -4.61
CA ARG A 117 22.30 9.09 -5.00
C ARG A 117 23.72 9.62 -5.17
N GLY A 118 24.70 8.84 -4.74
CA GLY A 118 26.12 9.05 -5.01
C GLY A 118 26.50 8.78 -6.46
N LYS A 119 27.75 9.03 -6.81
CA LYS A 119 28.30 8.78 -8.16
C LYS A 119 28.31 7.29 -8.54
N ASP A 120 28.32 6.42 -7.53
CA ASP A 120 28.26 4.97 -7.63
C ASP A 120 26.82 4.43 -7.74
N GLY A 121 25.82 5.31 -7.69
CA GLY A 121 24.40 4.96 -7.74
C GLY A 121 23.81 4.50 -6.41
N ALA A 122 24.62 4.38 -5.34
CA ALA A 122 24.14 4.08 -4.01
C ALA A 122 23.40 5.29 -3.42
N VAL A 123 22.45 5.05 -2.51
CA VAL A 123 21.77 6.16 -1.81
C VAL A 123 22.73 6.74 -0.78
N SER A 124 23.07 8.03 -0.92
CA SER A 124 24.00 8.73 -0.06
C SER A 124 23.31 9.51 1.06
N ALA A 125 22.06 9.94 0.83
CA ALA A 125 21.25 10.64 1.79
C ALA A 125 19.77 10.63 1.40
N ILE A 126 18.91 10.90 2.38
CA ILE A 126 17.54 11.34 2.16
C ILE A 126 17.39 12.77 2.68
N ARG A 127 16.47 13.54 2.09
CA ARG A 127 16.06 14.83 2.65
C ARG A 127 14.55 15.00 2.58
N PRO A 128 13.92 15.69 3.55
CA PRO A 128 12.51 16.03 3.42
C PRO A 128 12.23 16.77 2.11
N TRP A 129 11.19 16.35 1.40
CA TRP A 129 10.62 17.07 0.29
C TRP A 129 9.34 17.71 0.79
N GLY A 130 9.40 19.02 1.06
CA GLY A 130 8.25 19.76 1.54
C GLY A 130 7.89 19.56 3.01
N ASN A 131 6.67 19.96 3.34
CA ASN A 131 6.09 19.77 4.66
C ASN A 131 5.56 18.34 4.83
N ARG A 132 5.55 17.85 6.08
CA ARG A 132 4.70 16.72 6.47
C ARG A 132 3.23 17.12 6.31
N VAL A 133 2.41 16.18 5.86
CA VAL A 133 0.99 16.41 5.58
C VAL A 133 0.16 15.68 6.61
N GLN A 134 -0.71 16.41 7.30
CA GLN A 134 -1.69 15.82 8.19
C GLN A 134 -2.77 15.11 7.35
N THR A 135 -3.01 13.85 7.64
CA THR A 135 -4.09 13.05 7.06
C THR A 135 -5.10 12.71 8.15
N ASN A 136 -5.59 11.48 8.21
CA ASN A 136 -6.49 10.99 9.24
C ASN A 136 -5.81 9.93 10.13
N LYS A 137 -6.58 9.29 11.01
CA LYS A 137 -6.10 8.27 11.95
C LYS A 137 -5.61 7.02 11.21
N PHE A 138 -4.37 6.62 11.49
CA PHE A 138 -3.73 5.41 10.97
C PHE A 138 -3.69 5.32 9.43
N PRO A 139 -2.97 6.23 8.73
CA PRO A 139 -2.76 6.16 7.28
C PRO A 139 -2.01 4.89 6.90
N PHE A 140 -2.70 3.81 6.57
CA PHE A 140 -2.09 2.48 6.52
C PHE A 140 -1.26 2.28 5.25
N ILE A 141 -1.81 2.62 4.09
CA ILE A 141 -1.10 2.59 2.82
C ILE A 141 -1.30 3.90 2.05
N GLY A 142 -0.53 4.09 0.98
CA GLY A 142 -0.84 5.12 0.00
C GLY A 142 -0.32 4.84 -1.41
N ARG A 143 -0.87 5.58 -2.37
CA ARG A 143 -0.56 5.49 -3.80
C ARG A 143 -0.33 6.88 -4.39
N PHE A 144 0.79 7.05 -5.10
CA PHE A 144 0.92 8.13 -6.07
C PHE A 144 -0.03 7.91 -7.25
N SER A 145 -0.65 9.00 -7.73
CA SER A 145 -1.29 8.98 -9.05
C SER A 145 -0.25 8.68 -10.12
N PRO A 146 -0.62 8.07 -11.26
CA PRO A 146 0.35 7.75 -12.32
C PRO A 146 1.13 8.95 -12.86
N ASP A 147 0.51 10.13 -12.85
CA ASP A 147 1.15 11.40 -13.25
C ASP A 147 2.02 12.03 -12.15
N GLY A 148 2.04 11.46 -10.94
CA GLY A 148 2.81 11.94 -9.81
C GLY A 148 2.31 13.23 -9.16
N ARG A 149 1.14 13.75 -9.54
CA ARG A 149 0.63 15.02 -8.97
C ARG A 149 -0.06 14.85 -7.63
N TYR A 150 -0.57 13.65 -7.34
CA TYR A 150 -1.27 13.35 -6.11
C TYR A 150 -0.67 12.15 -5.40
N TYR A 151 -0.86 12.12 -4.09
CA TYR A 151 -0.70 10.94 -3.25
C TYR A 151 -1.99 10.73 -2.47
N ILE A 152 -2.56 9.54 -2.54
CA ILE A 152 -3.80 9.21 -1.81
C ILE A 152 -3.46 8.19 -0.74
N THR A 153 -3.89 8.44 0.50
CA THR A 153 -3.79 7.46 1.58
C THR A 153 -5.11 6.78 1.86
N SER A 154 -5.04 5.54 2.33
CA SER A 154 -6.17 4.85 2.98
C SER A 154 -5.93 4.82 4.48
N ASP A 155 -6.76 5.55 5.21
CA ASP A 155 -6.65 5.76 6.64
C ASP A 155 -7.67 4.87 7.34
N VAL A 156 -7.23 3.71 7.86
CA VAL A 156 -8.08 2.59 8.34
C VAL A 156 -8.76 2.85 9.68
N GLN A 157 -8.45 3.98 10.33
CA GLN A 157 -9.04 4.39 11.61
C GLN A 157 -8.78 3.44 12.79
N TRP A 158 -7.71 2.65 12.74
CA TRP A 158 -7.28 1.85 13.90
C TRP A 158 -6.71 2.72 15.01
N GLY A 159 -6.88 2.30 16.25
CA GLY A 159 -6.45 3.07 17.41
C GLY A 159 -6.99 2.53 18.72
N ILE A 160 -6.51 3.10 19.83
CA ILE A 160 -6.91 2.72 21.20
C ILE A 160 -8.39 2.95 21.48
N ASP A 161 -9.03 3.81 20.70
CA ASP A 161 -10.46 4.13 20.74
C ASP A 161 -11.31 3.12 19.95
N ALA A 162 -10.68 2.17 19.27
CA ALA A 162 -11.34 1.11 18.53
C ALA A 162 -11.29 -0.24 19.28
N THR A 163 -12.37 -1.04 19.16
CA THR A 163 -12.47 -2.36 19.81
C THR A 163 -11.30 -3.27 19.42
N GLY A 164 -10.44 -3.58 20.39
CA GLY A 164 -9.27 -4.44 20.18
C GLY A 164 -8.22 -3.84 19.24
N PHE A 165 -8.09 -2.50 19.21
CA PHE A 165 -7.23 -1.70 18.32
C PHE A 165 -7.63 -1.71 16.84
N TYR A 166 -7.96 -2.88 16.31
CA TYR A 166 -8.30 -3.13 14.91
C TYR A 166 -9.82 -3.10 14.67
N GLY A 167 -10.55 -2.20 15.33
CA GLY A 167 -12.01 -2.11 15.19
C GLY A 167 -12.45 -1.83 13.74
N VAL A 168 -13.66 -2.26 13.38
CA VAL A 168 -14.21 -2.02 12.04
C VAL A 168 -14.82 -0.63 12.03
N GLN A 169 -14.19 0.31 11.33
CA GLN A 169 -14.65 1.69 11.17
C GLN A 169 -14.67 2.05 9.68
N GLU A 170 -15.43 3.08 9.32
CA GLU A 170 -15.37 3.63 7.96
C GLU A 170 -14.02 4.30 7.73
N GLY A 171 -13.28 3.81 6.74
CA GLY A 171 -11.96 4.36 6.40
C GLY A 171 -12.07 5.72 5.72
N ILE A 172 -10.98 6.48 5.74
CA ILE A 172 -10.89 7.80 5.13
C ILE A 172 -9.84 7.77 4.02
N LEU A 173 -10.17 8.36 2.87
CA LEU A 173 -9.23 8.62 1.80
C LEU A 173 -8.80 10.09 1.85
N THR A 174 -7.51 10.33 2.09
CA THR A 174 -6.95 11.68 2.06
C THR A 174 -6.19 11.89 0.76
N THR A 175 -6.64 12.81 -0.10
CA THR A 175 -5.87 13.22 -1.29
C THR A 175 -4.88 14.31 -0.90
N VAL A 176 -3.60 14.08 -1.17
CA VAL A 176 -2.52 15.06 -1.04
C VAL A 176 -2.10 15.51 -2.44
N ARG A 177 -2.21 16.81 -2.72
CA ARG A 177 -1.58 17.42 -3.90
C ARG A 177 -0.12 17.70 -3.59
N LEU A 178 0.75 17.15 -4.42
CA LEU A 178 2.19 17.24 -4.26
C LEU A 178 2.71 18.57 -4.81
N ALA A 179 3.89 18.93 -4.33
CA ALA A 179 4.63 20.04 -4.90
C ALA A 179 5.22 19.60 -6.24
N ASP A 180 5.64 20.55 -7.05
CA ASP A 180 6.27 20.21 -8.32
C ASP A 180 7.60 19.49 -8.09
N VAL A 181 7.89 18.52 -8.95
CA VAL A 181 9.17 17.81 -8.95
C VAL A 181 10.31 18.81 -9.07
N GLY A 182 11.27 18.73 -8.14
CA GLY A 182 12.41 19.64 -8.06
C GLY A 182 12.16 20.89 -7.21
N ALA A 183 10.94 21.15 -6.74
CA ALA A 183 10.67 22.24 -5.82
C ALA A 183 11.41 22.05 -4.49
N THR A 184 11.85 23.15 -3.89
CA THR A 184 12.61 23.18 -2.62
C THR A 184 12.11 24.31 -1.73
N GLY A 185 12.43 24.25 -0.43
CA GLY A 185 12.00 25.25 0.55
C GLY A 185 10.48 25.39 0.60
N ASP A 186 10.00 26.63 0.73
CA ASP A 186 8.56 26.93 0.81
C ASP A 186 7.79 26.55 -0.46
N ALA A 187 8.45 26.52 -1.62
CA ALA A 187 7.84 26.10 -2.87
C ALA A 187 7.56 24.58 -2.92
N ALA A 188 8.21 23.79 -2.07
CA ALA A 188 7.96 22.35 -1.95
C ALA A 188 6.71 22.01 -1.11
N ARG A 189 5.78 22.95 -0.91
CA ARG A 189 4.62 22.75 -0.04
C ARG A 189 3.56 21.84 -0.65
N HIS A 190 3.17 20.80 0.08
CA HIS A 190 2.08 19.89 -0.22
C HIS A 190 0.77 20.38 0.41
N THR A 191 -0.37 20.05 -0.20
CA THR A 191 -1.70 20.47 0.27
C THR A 191 -2.70 19.31 0.25
N VAL A 192 -3.78 19.42 1.02
CA VAL A 192 -4.87 18.43 1.04
C VAL A 192 -6.08 19.05 0.37
N PRO A 193 -6.27 18.85 -0.96
CA PRO A 193 -7.42 19.42 -1.66
C PRO A 193 -8.73 18.69 -1.35
N HIS A 194 -8.69 17.43 -0.90
CA HIS A 194 -9.90 16.63 -0.73
C HIS A 194 -9.76 15.50 0.29
N ILE A 195 -10.86 15.19 0.95
CA ILE A 195 -11.03 14.04 1.85
C ILE A 195 -12.34 13.35 1.46
N ALA A 196 -12.31 12.03 1.35
CA ALA A 196 -13.49 11.20 1.05
C ALA A 196 -13.63 10.06 2.06
N LEU A 197 -14.83 9.50 2.16
CA LEU A 197 -15.03 8.19 2.79
C LEU A 197 -14.45 7.12 1.87
N GLY A 198 -13.75 6.14 2.44
CA GLY A 198 -13.08 5.05 1.71
C GLY A 198 -13.88 3.75 1.65
N GLY A 199 -14.89 3.60 2.52
CA GLY A 199 -15.60 2.34 2.77
C GLY A 199 -15.19 1.70 4.10
N TRP A 200 -16.00 0.75 4.57
CA TRP A 200 -15.80 0.12 5.90
C TRP A 200 -14.57 -0.80 5.94
N GLY A 201 -13.58 -0.44 6.74
CA GLY A 201 -12.29 -1.12 6.77
C GLY A 201 -11.54 -0.98 5.45
N ALA A 202 -11.66 0.16 4.76
CA ALA A 202 -10.90 0.46 3.55
C ALA A 202 -9.40 0.41 3.83
N GLU A 203 -8.76 -0.67 3.36
CA GLU A 203 -7.37 -0.96 3.69
C GLU A 203 -6.47 -0.69 2.49
N THR A 204 -6.68 -1.37 1.35
CA THR A 204 -5.79 -1.22 0.20
C THR A 204 -6.43 -0.49 -0.97
N ILE A 205 -5.59 0.11 -1.82
CA ILE A 205 -5.99 0.99 -2.92
C ILE A 205 -5.10 0.78 -4.14
N ALA A 206 -5.69 0.95 -5.32
CA ALA A 206 -5.00 0.89 -6.60
C ALA A 206 -5.56 1.92 -7.58
N PHE A 207 -4.66 2.54 -8.35
CA PHE A 207 -5.02 3.41 -9.48
C PHE A 207 -5.13 2.59 -10.76
N SER A 208 -6.07 2.97 -11.63
CA SER A 208 -6.02 2.60 -13.03
C SER A 208 -4.76 3.19 -13.69
N PRO A 209 -4.18 2.56 -14.73
CA PRO A 209 -2.96 3.04 -15.38
C PRO A 209 -3.08 4.46 -15.95
N ASP A 210 -4.27 4.87 -16.37
CA ASP A 210 -4.57 6.21 -16.86
C ASP A 210 -4.82 7.25 -15.75
N GLY A 211 -4.82 6.83 -14.48
CA GLY A 211 -5.01 7.67 -13.31
C GLY A 211 -6.45 8.16 -13.09
N ARG A 212 -7.41 7.73 -13.91
CA ARG A 212 -8.80 8.20 -13.82
C ARG A 212 -9.58 7.56 -12.69
N PHE A 213 -9.27 6.32 -12.34
CA PHE A 213 -9.99 5.55 -11.35
C PHE A 213 -9.10 5.13 -10.19
N LEU A 214 -9.67 5.14 -9.00
CA LEU A 214 -9.09 4.57 -7.79
C LEU A 214 -10.07 3.54 -7.26
N VAL A 215 -9.59 2.36 -6.93
CA VAL A 215 -10.37 1.33 -6.23
C VAL A 215 -9.81 1.12 -4.84
N THR A 216 -10.69 0.98 -3.85
CA THR A 216 -10.34 0.50 -2.51
C THR A 216 -10.82 -0.94 -2.32
N SER A 217 -10.08 -1.73 -1.53
CA SER A 217 -10.59 -2.97 -0.95
C SER A 217 -10.97 -2.72 0.50
N ASN A 218 -12.17 -3.16 0.85
CA ASN A 218 -12.77 -2.92 2.14
C ASN A 218 -12.89 -4.25 2.87
N LEU A 219 -12.16 -4.38 3.98
CA LEU A 219 -12.13 -5.59 4.79
C LEU A 219 -13.49 -5.87 5.45
N ARG A 220 -14.24 -4.79 5.74
CA ARG A 220 -15.45 -4.80 6.57
C ARG A 220 -15.19 -5.61 7.85
N GLY A 221 -16.12 -6.48 8.22
CA GLY A 221 -16.05 -7.35 9.40
C GLY A 221 -15.53 -8.76 9.15
N THR A 222 -15.08 -9.08 7.95
CA THR A 222 -14.88 -10.49 7.53
C THR A 222 -13.74 -11.20 8.25
N GLY A 223 -12.74 -10.44 8.71
CA GLY A 223 -11.64 -10.94 9.54
C GLY A 223 -11.98 -11.10 11.01
N LYS A 224 -13.20 -10.72 11.46
CA LYS A 224 -13.59 -10.83 12.86
C LYS A 224 -13.96 -12.27 13.25
N PRO A 225 -13.74 -12.66 14.52
CA PRO A 225 -14.16 -13.96 15.03
C PRO A 225 -15.67 -14.18 14.89
N ASP A 226 -16.08 -15.44 14.81
CA ASP A 226 -17.50 -15.80 14.79
C ASP A 226 -18.22 -15.31 16.05
N GLY A 227 -19.44 -14.79 15.88
CA GLY A 227 -20.23 -14.19 16.95
C GLY A 227 -19.81 -12.76 17.34
N SER A 228 -18.76 -12.20 16.73
CA SER A 228 -18.44 -10.78 16.88
C SER A 228 -19.58 -9.89 16.36
N ARG A 229 -19.90 -8.82 17.09
CA ARG A 229 -20.87 -7.80 16.61
C ARG A 229 -20.39 -7.05 15.39
N ASP A 230 -19.08 -6.95 15.23
CA ASP A 230 -18.44 -6.28 14.09
C ASP A 230 -18.28 -7.21 12.89
N TRP A 231 -18.76 -8.46 12.96
CA TRP A 231 -18.65 -9.41 11.86
C TRP A 231 -19.59 -9.05 10.71
N THR A 232 -19.11 -9.20 9.48
CA THR A 232 -19.91 -9.09 8.26
C THR A 232 -19.64 -10.29 7.36
N GLU A 233 -20.63 -10.64 6.54
CA GLU A 233 -20.53 -11.78 5.63
C GLU A 233 -19.59 -11.51 4.46
N HIS A 234 -19.75 -10.37 3.79
CA HIS A 234 -18.98 -10.02 2.60
C HIS A 234 -17.92 -8.96 2.89
N VAL A 235 -16.90 -8.97 2.05
CA VAL A 235 -15.98 -7.84 1.85
C VAL A 235 -16.56 -6.94 0.74
N SER A 236 -15.93 -5.81 0.44
CA SER A 236 -16.37 -5.01 -0.71
C SER A 236 -15.24 -4.28 -1.41
N LEU A 237 -15.55 -3.78 -2.62
CA LEU A 237 -14.70 -2.91 -3.41
C LEU A 237 -15.42 -1.59 -3.61
N SER A 238 -14.77 -0.44 -3.36
CA SER A 238 -15.34 0.87 -3.71
C SER A 238 -14.59 1.48 -4.88
N LEU A 239 -15.34 2.04 -5.84
CA LEU A 239 -14.79 2.72 -7.02
C LEU A 239 -14.94 4.23 -6.89
N TYR A 240 -13.86 4.94 -7.15
CA TYR A 240 -13.80 6.40 -7.20
C TYR A 240 -13.24 6.85 -8.54
N GLN A 241 -13.70 8.01 -9.00
CA GLN A 241 -13.07 8.73 -10.09
C GLN A 241 -12.30 9.92 -9.55
N LEU A 242 -11.05 10.05 -9.97
CA LEU A 242 -10.19 11.18 -9.66
C LEU A 242 -10.43 12.29 -10.69
N ASP A 243 -10.76 13.47 -10.22
CA ASP A 243 -10.57 14.71 -10.96
C ASP A 243 -9.08 15.06 -10.93
N THR A 244 -8.41 14.93 -12.06
CA THR A 244 -6.96 15.10 -12.14
C THR A 244 -6.53 16.57 -12.05
N GLU A 245 -7.43 17.52 -12.20
CA GLU A 245 -7.13 18.95 -12.04
C GLU A 245 -7.24 19.38 -10.59
N THR A 246 -8.29 18.92 -9.89
CA THR A 246 -8.60 19.36 -8.53
C THR A 246 -8.14 18.40 -7.43
N GLY A 247 -7.90 17.12 -7.75
CA GLY A 247 -7.61 16.07 -6.78
C GLY A 247 -8.86 15.51 -6.09
N ARG A 248 -10.06 15.91 -6.51
CA ARG A 248 -11.30 15.44 -5.91
C ARG A 248 -11.60 13.99 -6.30
N LEU A 249 -11.96 13.19 -5.31
CA LEU A 249 -12.47 11.83 -5.49
C LEU A 249 -14.00 11.84 -5.49
N SER A 250 -14.60 11.35 -6.57
CA SER A 250 -16.05 11.18 -6.69
C SER A 250 -16.41 9.70 -6.61
N PRO A 251 -17.22 9.26 -5.63
CA PRO A 251 -17.59 7.86 -5.48
C PRO A 251 -18.58 7.42 -6.56
N HIS A 252 -18.35 6.25 -7.14
CA HIS A 252 -19.23 5.64 -8.13
C HIS A 252 -20.06 4.50 -7.58
N GLY A 253 -19.56 3.76 -6.60
CA GLY A 253 -20.30 2.69 -5.95
C GLY A 253 -19.42 1.83 -5.06
N GLU A 254 -20.06 0.89 -4.40
CA GLU A 254 -19.43 -0.17 -3.61
C GLU A 254 -20.08 -1.50 -3.99
N TRP A 255 -19.28 -2.52 -4.27
CA TRP A 255 -19.75 -3.84 -4.71
C TRP A 255 -19.30 -4.90 -3.70
N PRO A 256 -20.21 -5.76 -3.23
CA PRO A 256 -19.85 -6.88 -2.36
C PRO A 256 -19.01 -7.91 -3.13
N LEU A 257 -18.12 -8.56 -2.39
CA LEU A 257 -17.25 -9.62 -2.88
C LEU A 257 -17.23 -10.74 -1.84
N GLU A 258 -17.25 -11.98 -2.31
CA GLU A 258 -17.08 -13.15 -1.46
C GLU A 258 -15.64 -13.28 -0.98
N GLY A 259 -15.47 -13.69 0.28
CA GLY A 259 -14.18 -13.96 0.87
C GLY A 259 -13.89 -13.12 2.10
N VAL A 260 -12.67 -13.24 2.57
CA VAL A 260 -12.19 -12.66 3.81
C VAL A 260 -10.92 -11.87 3.50
N LEU A 261 -10.84 -10.66 4.06
CA LEU A 261 -9.66 -9.79 4.00
C LEU A 261 -9.04 -9.66 2.59
N PRO A 262 -9.66 -8.91 1.65
CA PRO A 262 -9.06 -8.60 0.36
C PRO A 262 -7.99 -7.52 0.55
N GLN A 263 -6.74 -7.85 0.22
CA GLN A 263 -5.61 -6.95 0.48
C GLN A 263 -4.78 -6.71 -0.78
N GLY A 264 -4.67 -7.70 -1.68
CA GLY A 264 -4.06 -7.48 -2.99
C GLY A 264 -4.97 -6.68 -3.93
N LEU A 265 -4.48 -5.59 -4.52
CA LEU A 265 -5.18 -4.87 -5.59
C LEU A 265 -4.21 -4.43 -6.68
N ALA A 266 -4.53 -4.71 -7.94
CA ALA A 266 -3.80 -4.18 -9.09
C ALA A 266 -4.70 -4.10 -10.32
N PHE A 267 -4.60 -3.02 -11.10
CA PHE A 267 -5.15 -3.00 -12.45
C PHE A 267 -4.23 -3.71 -13.43
N ASP A 268 -4.80 -4.34 -14.45
CA ASP A 268 -4.02 -4.77 -15.60
C ASP A 268 -3.47 -3.57 -16.39
N ARG A 269 -2.55 -3.83 -17.32
CA ARG A 269 -1.94 -2.78 -18.17
C ARG A 269 -2.96 -1.94 -18.94
N THR A 270 -4.09 -2.54 -19.35
CA THR A 270 -5.11 -1.84 -20.12
C THR A 270 -6.03 -0.98 -19.25
N GLY A 271 -6.05 -1.22 -17.94
CA GLY A 271 -6.97 -0.60 -17.00
C GLY A 271 -8.39 -1.15 -17.06
N GLN A 272 -8.67 -2.18 -17.87
CA GLN A 272 -10.00 -2.77 -18.03
C GLN A 272 -10.28 -3.87 -17.01
N LYS A 273 -9.23 -4.48 -16.44
CA LYS A 273 -9.34 -5.54 -15.46
C LYS A 273 -8.71 -5.11 -14.14
N LEU A 274 -9.34 -5.54 -13.06
CA LEU A 274 -8.87 -5.37 -11.69
C LEU A 274 -8.63 -6.75 -11.10
N PHE A 275 -7.43 -6.97 -10.59
CA PHE A 275 -7.05 -8.16 -9.83
C PHE A 275 -7.24 -7.89 -8.35
N VAL A 276 -7.96 -8.78 -7.67
CA VAL A 276 -8.29 -8.67 -6.25
C VAL A 276 -7.79 -9.90 -5.50
N GLY A 277 -6.85 -9.70 -4.59
CA GLY A 277 -6.26 -10.76 -3.77
C GLY A 277 -7.12 -11.03 -2.56
N VAL A 278 -7.82 -12.17 -2.57
CA VAL A 278 -8.65 -12.66 -1.48
C VAL A 278 -7.79 -13.53 -0.56
N ASN A 279 -7.71 -13.18 0.73
CA ASN A 279 -6.91 -13.95 1.70
C ASN A 279 -7.43 -15.38 1.80
N ARG A 280 -8.74 -15.55 2.01
CA ARG A 280 -9.39 -16.85 2.01
C ARG A 280 -10.89 -16.75 1.73
N TYR A 281 -11.50 -17.87 1.33
CA TYR A 281 -12.96 -18.02 1.32
C TYR A 281 -13.42 -18.72 2.60
N ARG A 282 -14.56 -18.28 3.12
CA ARG A 282 -15.21 -18.93 4.26
C ARG A 282 -16.03 -20.11 3.73
N ASN A 283 -15.97 -21.26 4.40
CA ASN A 283 -16.72 -22.48 4.03
C ASN A 283 -16.44 -23.02 2.62
N ASP A 284 -15.26 -22.72 2.06
CA ASP A 284 -14.79 -23.30 0.80
C ASP A 284 -13.85 -24.47 1.12
N GLU A 285 -14.18 -25.66 0.64
CA GLU A 285 -13.36 -26.88 0.82
C GLU A 285 -12.27 -27.03 -0.26
N ALA A 286 -12.10 -26.03 -1.13
CA ALA A 286 -11.04 -26.04 -2.14
C ALA A 286 -9.65 -26.26 -1.50
N PRO A 287 -8.75 -27.05 -2.13
CA PRO A 287 -7.40 -27.30 -1.61
C PRO A 287 -6.57 -26.03 -1.38
N LEU A 288 -6.87 -24.97 -2.14
CA LEU A 288 -6.23 -23.67 -2.07
C LEU A 288 -7.26 -22.65 -1.56
N GLY A 289 -7.04 -22.18 -0.32
CA GLY A 289 -8.02 -21.37 0.40
C GLY A 289 -8.18 -19.94 -0.09
N GLY A 290 -7.18 -19.36 -0.77
CA GLY A 290 -7.18 -17.99 -1.29
C GLY A 290 -7.32 -17.92 -2.82
N ALA A 291 -7.38 -16.70 -3.36
CA ALA A 291 -7.38 -16.49 -4.81
C ALA A 291 -6.98 -15.07 -5.21
N VAL A 292 -6.67 -14.91 -6.50
CA VAL A 292 -6.86 -13.65 -7.21
C VAL A 292 -8.18 -13.73 -7.97
N GLU A 293 -9.14 -12.89 -7.62
CA GLU A 293 -10.34 -12.68 -8.42
C GLU A 293 -10.08 -11.64 -9.51
N ILE A 294 -10.74 -11.84 -10.65
CA ILE A 294 -10.66 -10.92 -11.78
C ILE A 294 -11.99 -10.19 -11.88
N TRP A 295 -11.91 -8.87 -11.85
CA TRP A 295 -13.03 -7.97 -12.01
C TRP A 295 -12.82 -7.14 -13.27
N GLN A 296 -13.92 -6.63 -13.83
CA GLN A 296 -13.91 -5.72 -14.96
C GLN A 296 -14.45 -4.37 -14.53
N ILE A 297 -13.81 -3.31 -15.00
CA ILE A 297 -14.38 -1.96 -14.95
C ILE A 297 -15.17 -1.71 -16.24
N THR A 298 -16.39 -1.23 -16.10
CA THR A 298 -17.19 -0.71 -17.21
C THR A 298 -17.24 0.80 -17.11
N THR A 299 -17.06 1.48 -18.24
CA THR A 299 -17.06 2.95 -18.31
C THR A 299 -18.13 3.49 -19.25
N GLU A 300 -18.90 2.61 -19.89
CA GLU A 300 -20.07 2.99 -20.67
C GLU A 300 -21.20 3.39 -19.70
N GLY A 301 -21.55 4.67 -19.69
CA GLY A 301 -22.49 5.22 -18.71
C GLY A 301 -21.82 5.55 -17.37
N ARG A 302 -22.42 5.14 -16.24
CA ARG A 302 -21.84 5.33 -14.92
C ARG A 302 -20.76 4.26 -14.68
N PRO A 303 -19.51 4.65 -14.36
CA PRO A 303 -18.45 3.70 -14.06
C PRO A 303 -18.86 2.68 -12.99
N ALA A 304 -18.57 1.40 -13.24
CA ALA A 304 -18.93 0.32 -12.33
C ALA A 304 -17.90 -0.82 -12.35
N LEU A 305 -17.89 -1.61 -11.27
CA LEU A 305 -17.14 -2.87 -11.18
C LEU A 305 -18.09 -4.04 -11.38
N ALA A 306 -17.66 -5.04 -12.14
CA ALA A 306 -18.38 -6.29 -12.35
C ALA A 306 -17.44 -7.49 -12.16
N PRO A 307 -17.85 -8.53 -11.42
CA PRO A 307 -17.03 -9.74 -11.29
C PRO A 307 -16.99 -10.48 -12.62
N THR A 308 -15.87 -11.13 -12.92
CA THR A 308 -15.83 -12.13 -14.01
C THR A 308 -16.02 -13.53 -13.45
N SER A 309 -16.14 -14.54 -14.32
CA SER A 309 -16.13 -15.95 -13.92
C SER A 309 -14.74 -16.46 -13.55
N ASP A 310 -13.69 -15.67 -13.80
CA ASP A 310 -12.31 -16.12 -13.74
C ASP A 310 -11.68 -15.83 -12.38
N ARG A 311 -10.96 -16.83 -11.85
CA ARG A 311 -10.16 -16.68 -10.64
C ARG A 311 -8.91 -17.54 -10.71
N ILE A 312 -7.82 -17.09 -10.09
CA ILE A 312 -6.58 -17.84 -9.93
C ILE A 312 -6.49 -18.29 -8.49
N ARG A 313 -6.68 -19.60 -8.23
CA ARG A 313 -6.60 -20.15 -6.88
C ARG A 313 -5.16 -20.13 -6.36
N LEU A 314 -4.99 -19.74 -5.10
CA LEU A 314 -3.71 -19.62 -4.41
C LEU A 314 -3.83 -20.07 -2.95
N PRO A 315 -2.71 -20.40 -2.27
CA PRO A 315 -2.73 -20.54 -0.81
C PRO A 315 -3.32 -19.28 -0.15
N ALA A 316 -3.80 -19.43 1.08
CA ALA A 316 -4.31 -18.29 1.82
C ALA A 316 -3.21 -17.23 2.03
N GLY A 317 -3.58 -15.94 1.96
CA GLY A 317 -2.62 -14.85 2.20
C GLY A 317 -2.17 -14.04 0.98
N VAL A 318 -3.03 -13.85 -0.03
CA VAL A 318 -2.71 -13.01 -1.19
C VAL A 318 -2.77 -11.52 -0.81
N HIS A 319 -1.67 -11.00 -0.26
CA HIS A 319 -1.61 -9.65 0.31
C HIS A 319 -1.13 -8.56 -0.64
N THR A 320 -0.31 -8.92 -1.63
CA THR A 320 0.22 -7.98 -2.62
C THR A 320 0.05 -8.56 -4.01
N ILE A 321 -0.45 -7.75 -4.94
CA ILE A 321 -0.49 -8.06 -6.36
C ILE A 321 0.21 -6.92 -7.09
N ILE A 322 1.06 -7.26 -8.04
CA ILE A 322 1.66 -6.30 -8.96
C ILE A 322 1.39 -6.82 -10.36
N ALA A 323 0.60 -6.06 -11.11
CA ALA A 323 0.49 -6.24 -12.54
C ALA A 323 1.43 -5.23 -13.20
N ARG A 324 2.25 -5.70 -14.13
CA ARG A 324 3.14 -4.87 -14.92
C ARG A 324 2.77 -4.96 -16.36
#